data_AF-A0A1F2QWH2-F1
#
_entry.id   AF-A0A1F2QWH2-F1
#
_cell.length_a   1.000
_cell.length_b   1.000
_cell.length_c   1.000
_cell.angle_alpha   90.00
_cell.angle_beta   90.00
_cell.angle_gamma   90.00
#
_symmetry.space_group_name_H-M   'P 1'
#
loop_
_entity.id
_entity.type
_entity.pdbx_description
1 polymer ?
#
loop_
_entity_poly.entity_id
_entity_poly.type
_entity_poly.pdbx_seq_one_letter_code
_entity_poly.pdbx_strand_id
1 'polypeptide(L)'
;MSERSTAVTAALVLALGALACSGPESRIVDQYFTALRANDTNTLSSFAMVALDKKVDDWKVVSIGAETSEPAPLPELVKKQKDLEAELAENQRDARAWANDLSIYPRLEQARELEKKNAKIPASLTTIHEKWTAFNDKDRQLKRALADAKAAVERERRNAQLSVGQRDDLDTLTGKTVSKQVELNLTIAGQSQPYVMTLRKYELDGGGGPRMIARWVVESLEPKG
;
A
#
# COMPACT_ATOMS: atom_id res chain seq x y z
N MET A 1 -11.88 -22.77 -50.46
CA MET A 1 -12.66 -22.61 -49.21
C MET A 1 -11.74 -23.02 -48.07
N SER A 2 -11.54 -22.11 -47.12
CA SER A 2 -10.42 -22.07 -46.18
C SER A 2 -10.37 -23.24 -45.20
N GLU A 3 -9.20 -23.86 -45.09
CA GLU A 3 -8.82 -24.73 -43.98
C GLU A 3 -8.62 -23.90 -42.71
N ARG A 4 -9.15 -24.40 -41.58
CA ARG A 4 -9.04 -23.78 -40.26
C ARG A 4 -7.81 -24.38 -39.56
N SER A 5 -6.76 -23.59 -39.36
CA SER A 5 -5.66 -23.94 -38.46
C SER A 5 -5.95 -23.45 -37.05
N THR A 6 -6.21 -24.39 -36.15
CA THR A 6 -6.19 -24.24 -34.70
C THR A 6 -4.75 -24.17 -34.21
N ALA A 7 -4.32 -23.01 -33.71
CA ALA A 7 -3.04 -22.84 -33.03
C ALA A 7 -3.21 -23.21 -31.54
N VAL A 8 -2.53 -24.28 -31.11
CA VAL A 8 -2.38 -24.66 -29.71
C VAL A 8 -1.17 -23.90 -29.15
N THR A 9 -1.42 -22.92 -28.30
CA THR A 9 -0.37 -22.18 -27.59
C THR A 9 0.10 -23.01 -26.40
N ALA A 10 1.26 -23.66 -26.54
CA ALA A 10 1.94 -24.34 -25.44
C ALA A 10 2.54 -23.29 -24.49
N ALA A 11 2.00 -23.18 -23.28
CA ALA A 11 2.60 -22.41 -22.20
C ALA A 11 3.81 -23.18 -21.64
N LEU A 12 5.01 -22.67 -21.91
CA LEU A 12 6.26 -23.20 -21.37
C LEU A 12 6.40 -22.74 -19.91
N VAL A 13 6.10 -23.62 -18.96
CA VAL A 13 6.42 -23.40 -17.54
C VAL A 13 7.90 -23.69 -17.34
N LEU A 14 8.72 -22.64 -17.33
CA LEU A 14 10.14 -22.70 -16.95
C LEU A 14 10.24 -22.82 -15.42
N ALA A 15 10.54 -24.03 -14.95
CA ALA A 15 11.00 -24.26 -13.58
C ALA A 15 12.44 -23.77 -13.45
N LEU A 16 12.64 -22.58 -12.86
CA LEU A 16 13.96 -22.02 -12.55
C LEU A 16 14.43 -22.52 -11.18
N GLY A 17 15.51 -23.30 -11.19
CA GLY A 17 16.16 -23.82 -9.99
C GLY A 17 16.81 -22.73 -9.13
N ALA A 18 16.67 -22.86 -7.81
CA ALA A 18 17.24 -21.96 -6.81
C ALA A 18 18.76 -22.14 -6.71
N LEU A 19 19.52 -21.20 -7.26
CA LEU A 19 20.93 -21.00 -6.91
C LEU A 19 20.98 -20.24 -5.58
N ALA A 20 21.17 -20.95 -4.48
CA ALA A 20 21.53 -20.36 -3.19
C ALA A 20 23.00 -19.87 -3.25
N CYS A 21 23.28 -18.85 -4.06
CA CYS A 21 24.53 -18.11 -3.99
C CYS A 21 24.40 -17.07 -2.86
N SER A 22 25.45 -16.93 -2.05
CA SER A 22 25.60 -15.95 -0.97
C SER A 22 25.60 -14.51 -1.49
N GLY A 23 24.44 -14.06 -1.96
CA GLY A 23 24.23 -12.72 -2.49
C GLY A 23 24.11 -11.67 -1.38
N PRO A 24 24.05 -10.38 -1.74
CA PRO A 24 23.75 -9.30 -0.80
C PRO A 24 22.47 -9.53 0.02
N GLU A 25 21.54 -10.34 -0.48
CA GLU A 25 20.29 -10.71 0.17
C GLU A 25 20.51 -11.55 1.44
N SER A 26 21.44 -12.51 1.44
CA SER A 26 21.76 -13.30 2.64
C SER A 26 22.27 -12.41 3.77
N ARG A 27 23.07 -11.39 3.43
CA ARG A 27 23.59 -10.43 4.42
C ARG A 27 22.46 -9.64 5.08
N ILE A 28 21.41 -9.29 4.34
CA ILE A 28 20.28 -8.52 4.87
C ILE A 28 19.41 -9.40 5.77
N VAL A 29 19.18 -10.65 5.38
CA VAL A 29 18.51 -11.64 6.22
C VAL A 29 19.25 -11.81 7.55
N ASP A 30 20.57 -12.00 7.48
CA ASP A 30 21.41 -12.15 8.68
C ASP A 30 21.39 -10.88 9.55
N GLN A 31 21.50 -9.70 8.93
CA GLN A 31 21.42 -8.43 9.64
C GLN A 31 20.07 -8.25 10.34
N TYR A 32 18.98 -8.60 9.66
CA TYR A 32 17.62 -8.52 10.21
C TYR A 32 17.48 -9.38 11.45
N PHE A 33 17.77 -10.67 11.35
CA PHE A 33 17.57 -11.57 12.50
C PHE A 33 18.62 -11.38 13.60
N THR A 34 19.83 -10.89 13.26
CA THR A 34 20.81 -10.49 14.28
C THR A 34 20.32 -9.30 15.09
N ALA A 35 19.83 -8.25 14.42
CA ALA A 35 19.25 -7.09 15.09
C ALA A 35 18.00 -7.47 15.90
N LEU A 36 17.17 -8.37 15.37
CA LEU A 36 16.00 -8.90 16.07
C LEU A 36 16.38 -9.64 17.36
N ARG A 37 17.34 -10.57 17.28
CA ARG A 37 17.83 -11.32 18.44
C ARG A 37 18.46 -10.40 19.50
N ALA A 38 19.11 -9.32 19.06
CA ALA A 38 19.71 -8.32 19.93
C ALA A 38 18.69 -7.30 20.51
N ASN A 39 17.42 -7.35 20.11
CA ASN A 39 16.43 -6.30 20.36
C ASN A 39 16.90 -4.90 19.92
N ASP A 40 17.72 -4.83 18.87
CA ASP A 40 18.23 -3.57 18.31
C ASP A 40 17.21 -2.98 17.32
N THR A 41 16.21 -2.32 17.89
CA THR A 41 15.13 -1.65 17.15
C THR A 41 15.63 -0.49 16.30
N ASN A 42 16.73 0.16 16.68
CA ASN A 42 17.34 1.24 15.92
C ASN A 42 17.93 0.71 14.60
N THR A 43 18.68 -0.40 14.67
CA THR A 43 19.20 -1.05 13.46
C THR A 43 18.07 -1.59 12.60
N LEU A 44 17.09 -2.29 13.18
CA LEU A 44 15.94 -2.83 12.42
C LEU A 44 15.17 -1.73 11.68
N SER A 45 14.80 -0.65 12.38
CA SER A 45 13.99 0.42 11.80
C SER A 45 14.69 1.20 10.68
N SER A 46 16.02 1.05 10.52
CA SER A 46 16.80 1.68 9.45
C SER A 46 16.70 0.99 8.09
N PHE A 47 16.22 -0.27 8.03
CA PHE A 47 16.07 -1.02 6.77
C PHE A 47 14.91 -2.03 6.75
N ALA A 48 14.07 -2.08 7.79
CA ALA A 48 12.91 -2.96 7.85
C ALA A 48 11.62 -2.21 8.17
N MET A 49 10.56 -2.53 7.43
CA MET A 49 9.22 -2.03 7.69
C MET A 49 8.53 -2.76 8.82
N VAL A 50 8.86 -4.03 8.99
CA VAL A 50 8.27 -4.94 9.95
C VAL A 50 9.32 -5.44 10.93
N ALA A 51 8.89 -5.77 12.14
CA ALA A 51 9.66 -6.51 13.12
C ALA A 51 8.84 -7.74 13.54
N LEU A 52 9.47 -8.90 13.61
CA LEU A 52 8.81 -10.11 14.08
C LEU A 52 8.74 -10.08 15.61
N ASP A 53 7.57 -10.32 16.18
CA ASP A 53 7.34 -10.32 17.63
C ASP A 53 7.78 -11.62 18.33
N LYS A 54 8.15 -12.65 17.55
CA LYS A 54 8.58 -13.95 18.05
C LYS A 54 10.09 -14.00 18.24
N LYS A 55 10.53 -14.69 19.29
CA LYS A 55 11.93 -15.06 19.49
C LYS A 55 12.35 -16.10 18.45
N VAL A 56 13.32 -15.73 17.61
CA VAL A 56 13.93 -16.63 16.61
C VAL A 56 15.25 -17.17 17.17
N ASP A 57 15.32 -18.48 17.30
CA ASP A 57 16.50 -19.19 17.80
C ASP A 57 17.54 -19.37 16.69
N ASP A 58 17.11 -19.66 15.46
CA ASP A 58 17.96 -19.86 14.29
C ASP A 58 17.18 -19.53 12.99
N TRP A 59 17.87 -19.23 11.89
CA TRP A 59 17.26 -18.99 10.59
C TRP A 59 18.10 -19.55 9.45
N LYS A 60 17.43 -20.06 8.42
CA LYS A 60 18.07 -20.59 7.22
C LYS A 60 17.37 -20.09 5.96
N VAL A 61 18.15 -19.57 5.02
CA VAL A 61 17.68 -19.29 3.66
C VAL A 61 17.49 -20.61 2.92
N VAL A 62 16.26 -20.85 2.46
CA VAL A 62 15.87 -22.03 1.66
C VAL A 62 16.06 -21.73 0.18
N SER A 63 15.53 -20.59 -0.28
CA SER A 63 15.65 -20.16 -1.67
C SER A 63 15.54 -18.63 -1.77
N ILE A 64 16.09 -18.09 -2.85
CA ILE A 64 15.95 -16.68 -3.21
C ILE A 64 15.28 -16.65 -4.59
N GLY A 65 14.14 -15.98 -4.68
CA GLY A 65 13.37 -15.82 -5.91
C GLY A 65 14.01 -14.84 -6.89
N ALA A 66 13.54 -14.88 -8.13
CA ALA A 66 13.94 -13.94 -9.17
C ALA A 66 13.51 -12.50 -8.84
N GLU A 67 14.21 -11.52 -9.41
CA GLU A 67 13.81 -10.12 -9.34
C GLU A 67 12.53 -9.90 -10.16
N THR A 68 11.55 -9.29 -9.53
CA THR A 68 10.41 -8.68 -10.23
C THR A 68 10.58 -7.17 -10.17
N SER A 69 10.18 -6.49 -11.25
CA SER A 69 10.27 -5.04 -11.33
C SER A 69 8.99 -4.44 -11.85
N GLU A 70 8.51 -3.41 -11.16
CA GLU A 70 7.27 -2.70 -11.44
C GLU A 70 7.53 -1.19 -11.37
N PRO A 71 6.69 -0.35 -12.02
CA PRO A 71 6.77 1.08 -11.83
C PRO A 71 6.67 1.46 -10.35
N ALA A 72 7.47 2.45 -9.91
CA ALA A 72 7.39 2.95 -8.55
C ALA A 72 5.96 3.50 -8.29
N PRO A 73 5.25 3.01 -7.25
CA PRO A 73 3.83 3.33 -7.10
C PRO A 73 3.58 4.67 -6.41
N LEU A 74 4.59 5.26 -5.77
CA LEU A 74 4.44 6.50 -4.97
C LEU A 74 3.81 7.65 -5.77
N PRO A 75 4.23 7.98 -7.02
CA PRO A 75 3.59 9.03 -7.80
C PRO A 75 2.10 8.76 -8.07
N GLU A 76 1.72 7.51 -8.36
CA GLU A 76 0.32 7.14 -8.59
C GLU A 76 -0.51 7.21 -7.31
N LEU A 77 0.07 6.81 -6.17
CA LEU A 77 -0.58 6.93 -4.86
C LEU A 77 -0.82 8.39 -4.48
N VAL A 78 0.18 9.26 -4.71
CA VAL A 78 0.05 10.72 -4.46
C VAL A 78 -1.00 11.33 -5.38
N LYS A 79 -1.05 10.92 -6.65
CA LYS A 79 -2.09 11.34 -7.58
C LYS A 79 -3.48 10.92 -7.07
N LYS A 80 -3.65 9.66 -6.69
CA LYS A 80 -4.91 9.13 -6.14
C LYS A 80 -5.34 9.88 -4.89
N GLN A 81 -4.42 10.24 -4.00
CA GLN A 81 -4.73 11.07 -2.83
C GLN A 81 -5.29 12.44 -3.28
N LYS A 82 -4.64 13.12 -4.21
CA LYS A 82 -5.08 14.44 -4.71
C LYS A 82 -6.44 14.37 -5.40
N ASP A 83 -6.68 13.31 -6.18
CA ASP A 83 -7.96 13.09 -6.85
C ASP A 83 -9.09 12.92 -5.82
N LEU A 84 -8.86 12.14 -4.75
CA LEU A 84 -9.82 11.98 -3.64
C LEU A 84 -10.04 13.28 -2.85
N GLU A 85 -9.01 14.11 -2.65
CA GLU A 85 -9.13 15.43 -2.03
C GLU A 85 -10.01 16.36 -2.90
N ALA A 86 -9.82 16.33 -4.21
CA ALA A 86 -10.64 17.09 -5.16
C ALA A 86 -12.10 16.61 -5.17
N GLU A 87 -12.34 15.30 -5.22
CA GLU A 87 -13.70 14.73 -5.17
C GLU A 87 -14.42 15.06 -3.86
N LEU A 88 -13.72 15.03 -2.72
CA LEU A 88 -14.27 15.41 -1.43
C LEU A 88 -14.64 16.90 -1.40
N ALA A 89 -13.75 17.76 -1.88
CA ALA A 89 -13.98 19.20 -1.95
C ALA A 89 -15.17 19.52 -2.87
N GLU A 90 -15.27 18.86 -4.02
CA GLU A 90 -16.39 18.98 -4.94
C GLU A 90 -17.71 18.52 -4.30
N ASN A 91 -17.75 17.34 -3.68
CA ASN A 91 -18.95 16.85 -3.00
C ASN A 91 -19.43 17.83 -1.92
N GLN A 92 -18.51 18.41 -1.14
CA GLN A 92 -18.85 19.40 -0.12
C GLN A 92 -19.32 20.73 -0.72
N ARG A 93 -18.70 21.18 -1.81
CA ARG A 93 -19.14 22.38 -2.54
C ARG A 93 -20.56 22.19 -3.06
N ASP A 94 -20.83 21.08 -3.73
CA ASP A 94 -22.12 20.78 -4.34
C ASP A 94 -23.21 20.57 -3.29
N ALA A 95 -22.90 19.87 -2.19
CA ALA A 95 -23.80 19.71 -1.06
C ALA A 95 -24.16 21.07 -0.43
N ARG A 96 -23.18 21.96 -0.23
CA ARG A 96 -23.42 23.31 0.31
C ARG A 96 -24.24 24.18 -0.64
N ALA A 97 -23.89 24.19 -1.92
CA ALA A 97 -24.62 24.96 -2.93
C ALA A 97 -26.07 24.50 -3.03
N TRP A 98 -26.31 23.18 -3.07
CA TRP A 98 -27.66 22.61 -3.10
C TRP A 98 -28.44 22.87 -1.80
N ALA A 99 -27.81 22.72 -0.63
CA ALA A 99 -28.46 22.92 0.66
C ALA A 99 -28.82 24.39 0.95
N ASN A 100 -28.06 25.33 0.38
CA ASN A 100 -28.29 26.77 0.53
C ASN A 100 -29.25 27.36 -0.53
N ASP A 101 -29.73 26.56 -1.47
CA ASP A 101 -30.76 27.00 -2.42
C ASP A 101 -32.04 27.38 -1.66
N LEU A 102 -32.60 28.55 -1.96
CA LEU A 102 -33.76 29.11 -1.24
C LEU A 102 -35.01 28.22 -1.30
N SER A 103 -35.16 27.40 -2.35
CA SER A 103 -36.27 26.45 -2.49
C SER A 103 -36.05 25.15 -1.71
N ILE A 104 -34.80 24.84 -1.38
CA ILE A 104 -34.39 23.62 -0.70
C ILE A 104 -34.22 23.85 0.80
N TYR A 105 -33.55 24.93 1.20
CA TYR A 105 -33.11 25.18 2.57
C TYR A 105 -34.22 24.99 3.63
N PRO A 106 -35.42 25.59 3.51
CA PRO A 106 -36.46 25.44 4.54
C PRO A 106 -36.97 24.00 4.65
N ARG A 107 -37.04 23.29 3.52
CA ARG A 107 -37.54 21.91 3.45
C ARG A 107 -36.49 20.92 3.95
N LEU A 108 -35.22 21.18 3.68
CA LEU A 108 -34.10 20.42 4.22
C LEU A 108 -34.03 20.53 5.74
N GLU A 109 -34.20 21.74 6.29
CA GLU A 109 -34.20 21.94 7.74
C GLU A 109 -35.39 21.22 8.41
N GLN A 110 -36.57 21.28 7.80
CA GLN A 110 -37.73 20.52 8.26
C GLN A 110 -37.46 19.00 8.26
N ALA A 111 -36.83 18.48 7.20
CA ALA A 111 -36.48 17.07 7.12
C ALA A 111 -35.47 16.67 8.21
N ARG A 112 -34.44 17.50 8.45
CA ARG A 112 -33.43 17.28 9.50
C ARG A 112 -34.02 17.29 10.91
N GLU A 113 -34.94 18.21 11.19
CA GLU A 113 -35.60 18.28 12.49
C GLU A 113 -36.50 17.06 12.75
N LEU A 114 -37.17 16.55 11.71
CA LEU A 114 -37.93 15.30 11.81
C LEU A 114 -37.00 14.10 12.03
N GLU A 115 -35.89 14.02 11.31
CA GLU A 115 -34.88 12.97 11.47
C GLU A 115 -34.28 12.96 12.88
N LYS A 116 -33.87 14.12 13.43
CA LYS A 116 -33.35 14.25 14.80
C LYS A 116 -34.36 13.75 15.85
N LYS A 117 -35.65 13.95 15.61
CA LYS A 117 -36.74 13.51 16.48
C LYS A 117 -37.18 12.06 16.23
N ASN A 118 -36.50 11.35 15.32
CA ASN A 118 -36.87 10.01 14.86
C ASN A 118 -38.34 9.93 14.38
N ALA A 119 -38.84 11.02 13.79
CA ALA A 119 -40.20 11.15 13.30
C ALA A 119 -40.30 10.72 11.82
N LYS A 120 -41.50 10.31 11.39
CA LYS A 120 -41.74 9.92 10.00
C LYS A 120 -41.53 11.11 9.05
N ILE A 121 -40.68 10.94 8.04
CA ILE A 121 -40.48 11.92 6.97
C ILE A 121 -41.66 11.88 5.99
N PRO A 122 -42.38 12.99 5.76
CA PRO A 122 -43.45 13.07 4.75
C PRO A 122 -42.93 12.85 3.33
N ALA A 123 -43.79 12.31 2.45
CA ALA A 123 -43.46 12.08 1.04
C ALA A 123 -42.95 13.33 0.30
N SER A 124 -43.42 14.52 0.70
CA SER A 124 -42.98 15.80 0.14
C SER A 124 -41.54 16.18 0.50
N LEU A 125 -40.92 15.53 1.49
CA LEU A 125 -39.55 15.78 1.94
C LEU A 125 -38.60 14.60 1.65
N THR A 126 -39.13 13.44 1.27
CA THR A 126 -38.36 12.21 1.03
C THR A 126 -37.19 12.44 0.07
N THR A 127 -37.42 13.04 -1.10
CA THR A 127 -36.38 13.27 -2.11
C THR A 127 -35.28 14.23 -1.63
N ILE A 128 -35.64 15.21 -0.81
CA ILE A 128 -34.68 16.15 -0.22
C ILE A 128 -33.84 15.44 0.84
N HIS A 129 -34.49 14.66 1.70
CA HIS A 129 -33.81 13.85 2.70
C HIS A 129 -32.85 12.84 2.06
N GLU A 130 -33.31 12.07 1.07
CA GLU A 130 -32.49 11.09 0.34
C GLU A 130 -31.27 11.73 -0.32
N LYS A 131 -31.44 12.88 -0.98
CA LYS A 131 -30.32 13.60 -1.60
C LYS A 131 -29.32 14.11 -0.56
N TRP A 132 -29.81 14.62 0.57
CA TRP A 132 -28.93 15.03 1.68
C TRP A 132 -28.17 13.83 2.28
N THR A 133 -28.84 12.71 2.49
CA THR A 133 -28.24 11.46 2.94
C THR A 133 -27.18 10.97 1.97
N ALA A 134 -27.45 11.01 0.65
CA ALA A 134 -26.49 10.63 -0.38
C ALA A 134 -25.21 11.49 -0.34
N PHE A 135 -25.32 12.82 -0.12
CA PHE A 135 -24.16 13.69 0.06
C PHE A 135 -23.33 13.30 1.30
N ASN A 136 -23.99 12.99 2.42
CA ASN A 136 -23.32 12.61 3.66
C ASN A 136 -22.66 11.23 3.56
N ASP A 137 -23.33 10.27 2.92
CA ASP A 137 -22.78 8.94 2.70
C ASP A 137 -21.56 9.00 1.77
N LYS A 138 -21.65 9.77 0.69
CA LYS A 138 -20.50 10.02 -0.20
C LYS A 138 -19.36 10.73 0.54
N ASP A 139 -19.64 11.75 1.35
CA ASP A 139 -18.62 12.43 2.16
C ASP A 139 -17.93 11.46 3.13
N ARG A 140 -18.69 10.58 3.80
CA ARG A 140 -18.13 9.54 4.69
C ARG A 140 -17.27 8.54 3.94
N GLN A 141 -17.71 8.09 2.77
CA GLN A 141 -16.96 7.17 1.92
C GLN A 141 -15.64 7.81 1.43
N LEU A 142 -15.70 9.04 0.91
CA LEU A 142 -14.54 9.78 0.44
C LEU A 142 -13.54 10.05 1.57
N LYS A 143 -14.00 10.39 2.78
CA LYS A 143 -13.12 10.56 3.94
C LYS A 143 -12.39 9.27 4.33
N ARG A 144 -13.07 8.12 4.29
CA ARG A 144 -12.44 6.81 4.54
C ARG A 144 -11.40 6.51 3.46
N ALA A 145 -11.79 6.63 2.19
CA ALA A 145 -10.89 6.39 1.06
C ALA A 145 -9.67 7.32 1.10
N LEU A 146 -9.85 8.59 1.49
CA LEU A 146 -8.75 9.54 1.63
C LEU A 146 -7.83 9.19 2.80
N ALA A 147 -8.36 8.72 3.93
CA ALA A 147 -7.54 8.25 5.05
C ALA A 147 -6.69 7.03 4.63
N ASP A 148 -7.29 6.08 3.91
CA ASP A 148 -6.57 4.91 3.39
C ASP A 148 -5.50 5.31 2.36
N ALA A 149 -5.81 6.27 1.47
CA ALA A 149 -4.87 6.79 0.49
C ALA A 149 -3.68 7.50 1.16
N LYS A 150 -3.93 8.33 2.19
CA LYS A 150 -2.87 8.98 2.97
C LYS A 150 -1.98 7.94 3.68
N ALA A 151 -2.58 6.93 4.29
CA ALA A 151 -1.83 5.86 4.93
C ALA A 151 -0.98 5.06 3.92
N ALA A 152 -1.50 4.83 2.71
CA ALA A 152 -0.75 4.18 1.64
C ALA A 152 0.42 5.03 1.15
N VAL A 153 0.23 6.33 0.93
CA VAL A 153 1.30 7.27 0.55
C VAL A 153 2.40 7.28 1.61
N GLU A 154 2.05 7.41 2.89
CA GLU A 154 3.05 7.48 3.96
C GLU A 154 3.81 6.16 4.15
N ARG A 155 3.11 5.02 4.04
CA ARG A 155 3.77 3.71 4.08
C ARG A 155 4.75 3.55 2.92
N GLU A 156 4.34 3.95 1.72
CA GLU A 156 5.18 3.85 0.52
C GLU A 156 6.35 4.83 0.55
N ARG A 157 6.13 6.06 1.02
CA ARG A 157 7.17 7.07 1.25
C ARG A 157 8.22 6.53 2.22
N ARG A 158 7.81 5.92 3.33
CA ARG A 158 8.73 5.30 4.29
C ARG A 158 9.56 4.18 3.64
N ASN A 159 8.93 3.30 2.87
CA ASN A 159 9.62 2.26 2.10
C ASN A 159 10.70 2.85 1.17
N ALA A 160 10.34 3.86 0.40
CA ALA A 160 11.27 4.54 -0.50
C ALA A 160 12.43 5.19 0.29
N GLN A 161 12.14 5.88 1.40
CA GLN A 161 13.17 6.50 2.26
C GLN A 161 14.16 5.49 2.83
N LEU A 162 13.68 4.32 3.27
CA LEU A 162 14.56 3.25 3.74
C LEU A 162 15.47 2.76 2.63
N SER A 163 15.02 2.77 1.37
CA SER A 163 15.79 2.31 0.23
C SER A 163 16.80 3.36 -0.29
N VAL A 164 16.36 4.59 -0.58
CA VAL A 164 17.19 5.62 -1.24
C VAL A 164 17.70 6.72 -0.29
N GLY A 165 17.30 6.69 0.98
CA GLY A 165 17.63 7.71 1.97
C GLY A 165 16.55 8.79 2.14
N GLN A 166 16.75 9.64 3.14
CA GLN A 166 15.82 10.73 3.46
C GLN A 166 15.88 11.83 2.39
N ARG A 167 14.73 12.12 1.78
CA ARG A 167 14.57 13.14 0.73
C ARG A 167 13.15 13.72 0.75
N ASP A 168 13.04 15.00 0.42
CA ASP A 168 11.76 15.71 0.37
C ASP A 168 11.06 15.58 -1.01
N ASP A 169 11.81 15.23 -2.06
CA ASP A 169 11.32 15.19 -3.45
C ASP A 169 10.75 13.83 -3.89
N LEU A 170 10.71 12.82 -3.00
CA LEU A 170 10.34 11.43 -3.32
C LEU A 170 9.01 11.30 -4.08
N ASP A 171 8.02 12.13 -3.75
CA ASP A 171 6.68 12.08 -4.34
C ASP A 171 6.64 12.41 -5.84
N THR A 172 7.72 13.01 -6.34
CA THR A 172 7.85 13.44 -7.73
C THR A 172 8.81 12.57 -8.53
N LEU A 173 9.57 11.71 -7.85
CA LEU A 173 10.54 10.84 -8.49
C LEU A 173 9.82 9.71 -9.22
N THR A 174 10.36 9.35 -10.36
CA THR A 174 9.87 8.22 -11.16
C THR A 174 10.88 7.09 -11.10
N GLY A 175 10.56 5.93 -11.67
CA GLY A 175 11.48 4.82 -11.72
C GLY A 175 10.76 3.51 -11.40
N LYS A 176 11.48 2.61 -10.75
CA LYS A 176 11.01 1.25 -10.54
C LYS A 176 11.17 0.82 -9.09
N THR A 177 10.23 0.01 -8.65
CA THR A 177 10.39 -0.84 -7.48
C THR A 177 10.90 -2.19 -7.98
N VAL A 178 11.91 -2.73 -7.30
CA VAL A 178 12.42 -4.08 -7.56
C VAL A 178 12.21 -4.90 -6.30
N SER A 179 11.63 -6.09 -6.45
CA SER A 179 11.26 -6.98 -5.35
C SER A 179 11.86 -8.37 -5.52
N LYS A 180 12.14 -9.03 -4.40
CA LYS A 180 12.52 -10.44 -4.31
C LYS A 180 11.79 -11.09 -3.15
N GLN A 181 11.43 -12.36 -3.31
CA GLN A 181 10.99 -13.20 -2.21
C GLN A 181 12.14 -14.09 -1.76
N VAL A 182 12.38 -14.14 -0.46
CA VAL A 182 13.35 -15.04 0.17
C VAL A 182 12.58 -16.02 1.03
N GLU A 183 12.67 -17.30 0.67
CA GLU A 183 12.08 -18.36 1.47
C GLU A 183 13.03 -18.72 2.61
N LEU A 184 12.47 -18.80 3.82
CA LEU A 184 13.21 -18.99 5.06
C LEU A 184 12.62 -20.17 5.84
N ASN A 185 13.47 -20.87 6.57
CA ASN A 185 13.06 -21.72 7.68
C ASN A 185 13.56 -21.08 8.97
N LEU A 186 12.64 -20.70 9.84
CA LEU A 186 12.93 -20.10 11.14
C LEU A 186 12.78 -21.16 12.23
N THR A 187 13.75 -21.27 13.13
CA THR A 187 13.60 -22.08 14.34
C THR A 187 13.02 -21.19 15.42
N ILE A 188 11.78 -21.47 15.82
CA ILE A 188 11.04 -20.72 16.84
C ILE A 188 10.57 -21.73 17.89
N ALA A 189 11.00 -21.55 19.14
CA ALA A 189 10.70 -22.48 20.22
C ALA A 189 11.12 -23.93 19.88
N GLY A 190 12.26 -24.08 19.21
CA GLY A 190 12.80 -25.37 18.77
C GLY A 190 12.07 -26.02 17.59
N GLN A 191 11.04 -25.39 17.02
CA GLN A 191 10.33 -25.90 15.84
C GLN A 191 10.72 -25.11 14.59
N SER A 192 10.98 -25.83 13.49
CA SER A 192 11.20 -25.21 12.19
C SER A 192 9.87 -24.77 11.58
N GLN A 193 9.73 -23.48 11.32
CA GLN A 193 8.56 -22.85 10.72
C GLN A 193 8.96 -22.17 9.40
N PRO A 194 8.29 -22.49 8.28
CA PRO A 194 8.60 -21.87 7.01
C PRO A 194 8.02 -20.46 6.93
N TYR A 195 8.79 -19.52 6.39
CA TYR A 195 8.44 -18.10 6.23
C TYR A 195 8.87 -17.60 4.86
N VAL A 196 8.25 -16.52 4.40
CA VAL A 196 8.64 -15.76 3.21
C VAL A 196 8.93 -14.33 3.63
N MET A 197 10.15 -13.87 3.32
CA MET A 197 10.56 -12.49 3.48
C MET A 197 10.52 -11.79 2.13
N THR A 198 9.80 -10.67 2.05
CA THR A 198 9.82 -9.83 0.85
C THR A 198 10.87 -8.75 1.01
N LEU A 199 11.87 -8.75 0.13
CA LEU A 199 12.84 -7.69 -0.01
C LEU A 199 12.41 -6.75 -1.12
N ARG A 200 12.55 -5.44 -0.88
CA ARG A 200 12.21 -4.40 -1.84
C ARG A 200 13.30 -3.34 -1.92
N LYS A 201 13.63 -2.86 -3.11
CA LYS A 201 14.47 -1.66 -3.33
C LYS A 201 13.80 -0.72 -4.34
N TYR A 202 14.18 0.55 -4.29
CA TYR A 202 13.69 1.56 -5.20
C TYR A 202 14.83 2.06 -6.06
N GLU A 203 14.70 1.85 -7.37
CA GLU A 203 15.58 2.39 -8.40
C GLU A 203 14.88 3.61 -8.99
N LEU A 204 15.04 4.74 -8.32
CA LEU A 204 14.41 6.01 -8.69
C LEU A 204 15.34 6.85 -9.56
N ASP A 205 14.71 7.56 -10.49
CA ASP A 205 15.32 8.50 -11.42
C ASP A 205 14.72 9.90 -11.24
N GLY A 206 15.52 10.90 -11.59
CA GLY A 206 15.16 12.31 -11.46
C GLY A 206 15.62 12.94 -10.14
N GLY A 207 15.19 14.19 -9.90
CA GLY A 207 15.60 14.99 -8.76
C GLY A 207 16.94 15.71 -8.96
N GLY A 208 17.18 16.74 -8.14
CA GLY A 208 18.48 17.41 -8.07
C GLY A 208 19.43 16.67 -7.12
N GLY A 209 20.70 16.56 -7.49
CA GLY A 209 21.78 16.10 -6.60
C GLY A 209 22.46 14.79 -7.01
N PRO A 210 23.25 14.18 -6.09
CA PRO A 210 24.00 12.97 -6.35
C PRO A 210 23.08 11.78 -6.67
N ARG A 211 23.60 10.84 -7.46
CA ARG A 211 22.91 9.59 -7.80
C ARG A 211 22.46 8.86 -6.53
N MET A 212 21.17 8.52 -6.47
CA MET A 212 20.62 7.73 -5.37
C MET A 212 21.22 6.32 -5.37
N ILE A 213 21.64 5.87 -4.18
CA ILE A 213 22.10 4.49 -3.97
C ILE A 213 20.91 3.72 -3.41
N ALA A 214 20.36 2.83 -4.23
CA ALA A 214 19.28 1.95 -3.81
C ALA A 214 19.82 0.84 -2.91
N ARG A 215 19.21 0.64 -1.75
CA ARG A 215 19.43 -0.53 -0.89
C ARG A 215 18.16 -1.35 -0.75
N TRP A 216 18.35 -2.65 -0.60
CA TRP A 216 17.28 -3.59 -0.26
C TRP A 216 16.78 -3.34 1.17
N VAL A 217 15.47 -3.41 1.34
CA VAL A 217 14.72 -3.18 2.57
C VAL A 217 13.84 -4.40 2.80
N VAL A 218 13.67 -4.81 4.06
CA VAL A 218 12.70 -5.84 4.44
C VAL A 218 11.31 -5.23 4.47
N GLU A 219 10.49 -5.53 3.47
CA GLU A 219 9.13 -5.04 3.37
C GLU A 219 8.18 -5.85 4.25
N SER A 220 8.22 -7.17 4.15
CA SER A 220 7.35 -8.07 4.90
C SER A 220 8.07 -9.36 5.28
N LEU A 221 7.54 -10.03 6.30
CA LEU A 221 7.98 -11.34 6.75
C LEU A 221 6.76 -12.10 7.27
N GLU A 222 6.34 -13.13 6.53
CA GLU A 222 5.07 -13.81 6.75
C GLU A 222 5.26 -15.34 6.78
N PRO A 223 4.47 -16.10 7.56
CA PRO A 223 4.50 -17.56 7.50
C PRO A 223 4.21 -18.06 6.08
N LYS A 224 4.93 -19.08 5.64
CA LYS A 224 4.63 -19.77 4.38
C LYS A 224 3.42 -20.68 4.62
N GLY A 225 2.28 -20.33 4.00
CA GLY A 225 1.03 -21.10 4.08
C GLY A 225 1.13 -22.49 3.47
#